data_AF-A0AAV9PE62-F1
#
_entry.id   AF-A0AAV9PE62-F1
#
_cell.length_a   1.000
_cell.length_b   1.000
_cell.length_c   1.000
_cell.angle_alpha   90.00
_cell.angle_beta   90.00
_cell.angle_gamma   90.00
#
_symmetry.space_group_name_H-M   'P 1'
#
loop_
_entity.id
_entity.type
_entity.pdbx_description
1 polymer ?
#
loop_
_entity_poly.entity_id
_entity_poly.type
_entity_poly.pdbx_seq_one_letter_code
_entity_poly.pdbx_strand_id
1 'polypeptide(L)'
;MESLLSVGFDNISSRDSSKIRKGLRQIEGLLAQVCLSQPSSRSPHKRKSSHLSSKQPNSPKKLGELKSDPAFREFFRIQEGFQWNVASRLVSTLERLMGMGNPSQTDLLIVSTLDLLQGVLLLHPPSRCLFNREIHMNLLLDLLDSFNPPAVQSQAVLVLVAALLDCPRNIRTFENVDGLLTVTSLFRSRDTAKDVRMKTLEFLYFYLMQETPIMHAGSAPNTAVLQRSPSKIDNGFAGHARTHSGDSGGDMMDVDEDERETRTMSEKQRMLGQYLNNVAELVQDLEESAPFGVPQA
;
A
#
# COMPACT_ATOMS: atom_id res chain seq x y z
N MET A 1 -19.44 -6.90 -1.74
CA MET A 1 -18.02 -6.90 -1.34
C MET A 1 -17.90 -6.78 0.17
N GLU A 2 -18.54 -5.77 0.77
CA GLU A 2 -18.61 -5.56 2.23
C GLU A 2 -18.97 -6.82 3.03
N SER A 3 -20.01 -7.57 2.63
CA SER A 3 -20.39 -8.82 3.32
C SER A 3 -19.29 -9.89 3.31
N LEU A 4 -18.52 -9.99 2.21
CA LEU A 4 -17.39 -10.93 2.11
C LEU A 4 -16.24 -10.48 3.03
N LEU A 5 -15.96 -9.18 3.07
CA LEU A 5 -14.97 -8.60 3.98
C LEU A 5 -15.39 -8.78 5.44
N SER A 6 -16.67 -8.59 5.77
CA SER A 6 -17.19 -8.78 7.14
C SER A 6 -16.86 -10.17 7.68
N VAL A 7 -17.15 -11.22 6.90
CA VAL A 7 -16.86 -12.59 7.31
C VAL A 7 -15.34 -12.82 7.43
N GLY A 8 -14.55 -12.24 6.53
CA GLY A 8 -13.09 -12.28 6.62
C GLY A 8 -12.58 -11.63 7.90
N PHE A 9 -13.09 -10.44 8.24
CA PHE A 9 -12.72 -9.64 9.41
C PHE A 9 -13.11 -10.29 10.73
N ASP A 10 -14.29 -10.89 10.81
CA ASP A 10 -14.72 -11.67 11.98
C ASP A 10 -13.77 -12.85 12.24
N ASN A 11 -13.24 -13.46 11.18
CA ASN A 11 -12.31 -14.57 11.29
C ASN A 11 -10.90 -14.12 11.70
N ILE A 12 -10.34 -13.06 11.09
CA ILE A 12 -8.98 -12.56 11.40
C ILE A 12 -8.88 -11.79 12.73
N SER A 13 -10.02 -11.36 13.29
CA SER A 13 -10.09 -10.77 14.64
C SER A 13 -10.10 -11.82 15.76
N SER A 14 -10.23 -13.10 15.43
CA SER A 14 -10.16 -14.21 16.38
C SER A 14 -8.75 -14.40 16.95
N ARG A 15 -8.63 -15.18 18.05
CA ARG A 15 -7.37 -15.73 18.56
C ARG A 15 -7.14 -17.19 18.14
N ASP A 16 -8.08 -17.78 17.41
CA ASP A 16 -7.97 -19.13 16.89
C ASP A 16 -7.21 -19.14 15.55
N SER A 17 -6.06 -19.82 15.50
CA SER A 17 -5.21 -19.90 14.32
C SER A 17 -5.93 -20.44 13.07
N SER A 18 -6.91 -21.34 13.24
CA SER A 18 -7.69 -21.89 12.12
C SER A 18 -8.68 -20.87 11.58
N LYS A 19 -9.33 -20.10 12.46
CA LYS A 19 -10.19 -18.96 12.06
C LYS A 19 -9.37 -17.89 11.37
N ILE A 20 -8.23 -17.48 11.92
CA ILE A 20 -7.36 -16.48 11.29
C ILE A 20 -6.96 -16.93 9.89
N ARG A 21 -6.47 -18.17 9.74
CA ARG A 21 -6.13 -18.75 8.44
C ARG A 21 -7.29 -18.71 7.44
N LYS A 22 -8.50 -19.03 7.90
CA LYS A 22 -9.71 -18.98 7.07
C LYS A 22 -10.03 -17.55 6.63
N GLY A 23 -9.93 -16.58 7.53
CA GLY A 23 -10.15 -15.17 7.24
C GLY A 23 -9.16 -14.61 6.24
N LEU A 24 -7.87 -14.91 6.40
CA LEU A 24 -6.82 -14.51 5.45
C LEU A 24 -7.10 -15.08 4.05
N ARG A 25 -7.46 -16.37 3.93
CA ARG A 25 -7.85 -16.98 2.64
C ARG A 25 -9.09 -16.36 2.02
N GLN A 26 -10.05 -15.89 2.82
CA GLN A 26 -11.24 -15.21 2.32
C GLN A 26 -10.89 -13.85 1.72
N ILE A 27 -10.01 -13.09 2.39
CA ILE A 27 -9.49 -11.81 1.90
C ILE A 27 -8.66 -12.03 0.63
N GLU A 28 -7.74 -13.00 0.64
CA GLU A 28 -6.94 -13.39 -0.52
C GLU A 28 -7.81 -13.74 -1.72
N GLY A 29 -8.85 -14.57 -1.52
CA GLY A 29 -9.78 -14.96 -2.56
C GLY A 29 -10.56 -13.77 -3.15
N LEU A 30 -10.93 -12.78 -2.32
CA LEU A 30 -11.55 -11.55 -2.79
C LEU A 30 -10.58 -10.71 -3.63
N LEU A 31 -9.35 -10.52 -3.16
CA LEU A 31 -8.32 -9.77 -3.89
C LEU A 31 -7.98 -10.45 -5.23
N ALA A 32 -7.86 -11.78 -5.24
CA ALA A 32 -7.66 -12.54 -6.46
C ALA A 32 -8.81 -12.34 -7.46
N GLN A 33 -10.06 -12.28 -6.98
CA GLN A 33 -11.21 -12.00 -7.84
C GLN A 33 -11.13 -10.59 -8.45
N VAL A 34 -10.83 -9.58 -7.62
CA VAL A 34 -10.68 -8.19 -8.06
C VAL A 34 -9.57 -8.06 -9.10
N CYS A 35 -8.39 -8.64 -8.85
CA CYS A 35 -7.22 -8.50 -9.69
C CYS A 35 -7.25 -9.35 -10.97
N LEU A 36 -7.84 -10.56 -10.93
CA LEU A 36 -7.67 -11.55 -12.01
C LEU A 36 -8.95 -11.85 -12.80
N SER A 37 -10.15 -11.60 -12.26
CA SER A 37 -11.40 -12.03 -12.91
C SER A 37 -11.81 -11.10 -14.05
N GLN A 38 -11.61 -11.50 -15.31
CA GLN A 38 -12.09 -10.71 -16.45
C GLN A 38 -13.62 -10.54 -16.42
N PRO A 39 -14.16 -9.34 -16.75
CA PRO A 39 -15.59 -9.16 -16.89
C PRO A 39 -16.08 -10.11 -17.98
N SER A 40 -16.94 -11.07 -17.61
CA SER A 40 -17.48 -11.99 -18.60
C SER A 40 -18.32 -11.20 -19.59
N SER A 41 -17.85 -11.07 -20.84
CA SER A 41 -18.67 -10.69 -21.98
C SER A 41 -19.70 -11.78 -22.25
N ARG A 42 -20.69 -11.92 -21.36
CA ARG A 42 -21.86 -12.75 -21.59
C ARG A 42 -22.87 -11.91 -22.38
N SER A 43 -22.75 -11.96 -23.70
CA SER A 43 -23.87 -11.59 -24.58
C SER A 43 -25.09 -12.45 -24.19
N PRO A 44 -26.30 -11.87 -24.03
CA PRO A 44 -27.49 -12.61 -23.58
C PRO A 44 -28.00 -13.68 -24.54
N HIS A 45 -27.39 -13.87 -25.72
CA HIS A 45 -27.99 -14.60 -26.84
C HIS A 45 -27.41 -15.98 -27.19
N LYS A 46 -26.53 -16.57 -26.37
CA LYS A 46 -26.09 -17.98 -26.57
C LYS A 46 -26.34 -18.85 -25.35
N ARG A 47 -27.63 -19.09 -25.05
CA ARG A 47 -28.07 -20.20 -24.20
C ARG A 47 -28.62 -21.33 -25.09
N LYS A 48 -27.73 -22.16 -25.63
CA LYS A 48 -27.98 -23.56 -26.03
C LYS A 48 -26.74 -24.13 -26.75
N SER A 49 -25.82 -24.68 -25.98
CA SER A 49 -25.02 -25.84 -26.38
C SER A 49 -24.22 -26.31 -25.18
N SER A 50 -24.65 -27.43 -24.59
CA SER A 50 -23.84 -28.24 -23.70
C SER A 50 -22.66 -28.80 -24.48
N HIS A 51 -21.46 -28.27 -24.23
CA HIS A 51 -20.22 -28.91 -24.64
C HIS A 51 -19.14 -28.58 -23.61
N LEU A 52 -18.38 -29.60 -23.23
CA LEU A 52 -17.19 -29.52 -22.38
C LEU A 52 -16.20 -28.51 -22.97
N SER A 53 -16.31 -27.25 -22.55
CA SER A 53 -15.28 -26.26 -22.86
C SER A 53 -14.22 -26.40 -21.78
N SER A 54 -13.08 -26.96 -22.18
CA SER A 54 -11.81 -26.75 -21.50
C SER A 54 -11.74 -25.29 -21.05
N LYS A 55 -11.65 -25.07 -19.73
CA LYS A 55 -11.31 -23.75 -19.19
C LYS A 55 -9.92 -23.42 -19.70
N GLN A 56 -9.82 -22.77 -20.87
CA GLN A 56 -8.60 -22.08 -21.20
C GLN A 56 -8.30 -21.10 -20.04
N PRO A 57 -7.06 -21.04 -19.55
CA PRO A 57 -6.72 -20.09 -18.51
C PRO A 57 -6.98 -18.69 -19.08
N ASN A 58 -7.98 -18.00 -18.52
CA ASN A 58 -8.23 -16.60 -18.83
C ASN A 58 -6.89 -15.86 -18.71
N SER A 59 -6.48 -15.17 -19.78
CA SER A 59 -5.28 -14.34 -19.74
C SER A 59 -5.41 -13.36 -18.56
N PRO A 60 -4.40 -13.25 -17.67
CA PRO A 60 -4.47 -12.32 -16.55
C PRO A 60 -4.70 -10.89 -17.06
N LYS A 61 -5.49 -10.10 -16.33
CA LYS A 61 -5.71 -8.69 -16.65
C LYS A 61 -4.38 -7.96 -16.69
N LYS A 62 -4.22 -7.01 -17.61
CA LYS A 62 -3.07 -6.10 -17.54
C LYS A 62 -3.29 -5.12 -16.40
N LEU A 63 -2.21 -4.73 -15.71
CA LEU A 63 -2.29 -3.82 -14.56
C LEU A 63 -2.99 -2.48 -14.90
N GLY A 64 -2.76 -1.96 -16.12
CA GLY A 64 -3.41 -0.73 -16.58
C GLY A 64 -4.93 -0.82 -16.74
N GLU A 65 -5.48 -2.03 -16.97
CA GLU A 65 -6.92 -2.25 -17.14
C GLU A 65 -7.67 -2.21 -15.81
N LEU A 66 -6.96 -2.45 -14.69
CA LEU A 66 -7.54 -2.58 -13.37
C LEU A 66 -8.27 -1.29 -12.93
N LYS A 67 -7.74 -0.11 -13.29
CA LYS A 67 -8.35 1.19 -12.98
C LYS A 67 -9.76 1.36 -13.56
N SER A 68 -10.05 0.66 -14.67
CA SER A 68 -11.36 0.70 -15.33
C SER A 68 -12.33 -0.38 -14.83
N ASP A 69 -11.85 -1.35 -14.06
CA ASP A 69 -12.65 -2.47 -13.59
C ASP A 69 -13.65 -2.05 -12.49
N PRO A 70 -14.96 -2.27 -12.66
CA PRO A 70 -15.96 -1.89 -11.67
C PRO A 70 -15.74 -2.53 -10.28
N ALA A 71 -15.29 -3.78 -10.22
CA ALA A 71 -15.02 -4.46 -8.96
C ALA A 71 -13.79 -3.88 -8.26
N PHE A 72 -12.75 -3.50 -9.02
CA PHE A 72 -11.60 -2.80 -8.44
C PHE A 72 -11.96 -1.41 -7.96
N ARG A 73 -12.73 -0.63 -8.74
CA ARG A 73 -13.16 0.71 -8.31
C ARG A 73 -14.01 0.65 -7.05
N GLU A 74 -14.89 -0.34 -6.94
CA GLU A 74 -15.67 -0.56 -5.73
C GLU A 74 -14.78 -0.98 -4.56
N PHE A 75 -13.83 -1.89 -4.76
CA PHE A 75 -12.83 -2.26 -3.75
C PHE A 75 -12.08 -1.02 -3.26
N PHE A 76 -11.50 -0.24 -4.17
CA PHE A 76 -10.77 0.98 -3.88
C PHE A 76 -11.64 1.95 -3.07
N ARG A 77 -12.88 2.20 -3.51
CA ARG A 77 -13.83 3.09 -2.80
C ARG A 77 -14.10 2.66 -1.36
N ILE A 78 -14.31 1.37 -1.10
CA ILE A 78 -14.58 0.91 0.27
C ILE A 78 -13.31 0.90 1.14
N GLN A 79 -12.12 0.83 0.55
CA GLN A 79 -10.86 0.91 1.30
C GLN A 79 -10.60 2.31 1.89
N GLU A 80 -11.17 3.37 1.31
CA GLU A 80 -11.13 4.74 1.87
C GLU A 80 -11.89 4.84 3.21
N GLY A 81 -12.83 3.93 3.46
CA GLY A 81 -13.60 3.90 4.70
C GLY A 81 -12.87 3.15 5.83
N PHE A 82 -12.88 3.70 7.04
CA PHE A 82 -12.28 3.07 8.22
C PHE A 82 -12.85 1.67 8.53
N GLN A 83 -14.13 1.43 8.22
CA GLN A 83 -14.80 0.17 8.55
C GLN A 83 -14.26 -1.00 7.72
N TRP A 84 -13.95 -0.73 6.45
CA TRP A 84 -13.68 -1.74 5.42
C TRP A 84 -12.24 -1.74 4.89
N ASN A 85 -11.39 -0.85 5.40
CA ASN A 85 -9.97 -0.81 5.09
C ASN A 85 -9.28 -2.11 5.55
N VAL A 86 -8.85 -2.93 4.59
CA VAL A 86 -8.22 -4.23 4.81
C VAL A 86 -6.83 -4.06 5.41
N ALA A 87 -6.06 -3.05 5.00
CA ALA A 87 -4.71 -2.84 5.52
C ALA A 87 -4.72 -2.60 7.04
N SER A 88 -5.65 -1.78 7.55
CA SER A 88 -5.78 -1.51 8.99
C SER A 88 -6.14 -2.79 9.75
N ARG A 89 -7.01 -3.63 9.19
CA ARG A 89 -7.36 -4.93 9.78
C ARG A 89 -6.18 -5.89 9.82
N LEU A 90 -5.39 -5.94 8.75
CA LEU A 90 -4.19 -6.80 8.68
C LEU A 90 -3.11 -6.33 9.66
N VAL A 91 -2.89 -5.02 9.82
CA VAL A 91 -2.00 -4.47 10.85
C VAL A 91 -2.44 -4.92 12.26
N SER A 92 -3.72 -4.79 12.60
CA SER A 92 -4.24 -5.29 13.88
C SER A 92 -4.17 -6.82 14.03
N THR A 93 -4.19 -7.56 12.92
CA THR A 93 -3.97 -9.02 12.93
C THR A 93 -2.50 -9.35 13.19
N LEU A 94 -1.54 -8.60 12.62
CA LEU A 94 -0.11 -8.76 12.89
C LEU A 94 0.21 -8.54 14.38
N GLU A 95 -0.24 -7.42 14.95
CA GLU A 95 -0.07 -7.12 16.39
C GLU A 95 -0.56 -8.29 17.26
N ARG A 96 -1.74 -8.84 16.92
CA ARG A 96 -2.33 -9.97 17.64
C ARG A 96 -1.49 -11.23 17.51
N LEU A 97 -1.06 -11.58 16.29
CA LEU A 97 -0.27 -12.78 16.02
C LEU A 97 1.07 -12.75 16.77
N MET A 98 1.74 -11.60 16.79
CA MET A 98 2.98 -11.41 17.54
C MET A 98 2.77 -11.57 19.05
N GLY A 99 1.60 -11.16 19.57
CA GLY A 99 1.23 -11.32 20.97
C GLY A 99 0.72 -12.71 21.40
N MET A 100 0.58 -13.68 20.49
CA MET A 100 0.01 -15.01 20.81
C MET A 100 0.98 -15.98 21.49
N GLY A 101 2.29 -15.71 21.49
CA GLY A 101 3.29 -16.49 22.22
C GLY A 101 3.49 -17.94 21.72
N ASN A 102 3.06 -18.25 20.48
CA ASN A 102 3.25 -19.56 19.86
C ASN A 102 3.89 -19.44 18.46
N PRO A 103 5.19 -19.08 18.39
CA PRO A 103 5.85 -18.64 17.16
C PRO A 103 5.67 -19.63 16.00
N SER A 104 5.96 -20.92 16.22
CA SER A 104 5.92 -21.94 15.16
C SER A 104 4.56 -22.09 14.47
N GLN A 105 3.45 -21.80 15.14
CA GLN A 105 2.11 -21.82 14.54
C GLN A 105 1.72 -20.48 13.93
N THR A 106 2.22 -19.37 14.49
CA THR A 106 1.90 -18.02 14.05
C THR A 106 2.76 -17.57 12.87
N ASP A 107 3.97 -18.11 12.68
CA ASP A 107 4.90 -17.68 11.63
C ASP A 107 4.28 -17.76 10.23
N LEU A 108 3.61 -18.87 9.91
CA LEU A 108 2.90 -19.02 8.63
C LEU A 108 1.74 -18.03 8.47
N LEU A 109 1.07 -17.67 9.56
CA LEU A 109 -0.01 -16.68 9.55
C LEU A 109 0.55 -15.26 9.42
N ILE A 110 1.69 -14.97 10.06
CA ILE A 110 2.40 -13.69 9.95
C ILE A 110 2.84 -13.49 8.49
N VAL A 111 3.51 -14.47 7.89
CA VAL A 111 3.90 -14.42 6.47
C VAL A 111 2.68 -14.19 5.57
N SER A 112 1.59 -14.94 5.78
CA SER A 112 0.36 -14.76 4.99
C SER A 112 -0.29 -13.38 5.19
N THR A 113 -0.20 -12.82 6.40
CA THR A 113 -0.76 -11.50 6.72
C THR A 113 0.09 -10.39 6.09
N LEU A 114 1.42 -10.52 6.13
CA LEU A 114 2.36 -9.59 5.49
C LEU A 114 2.24 -9.63 3.96
N ASP A 115 2.05 -10.80 3.35
CA ASP A 115 1.82 -10.93 1.89
C ASP A 115 0.56 -10.19 1.44
N LEU A 116 -0.56 -10.40 2.16
CA LEU A 116 -1.79 -9.66 1.89
C LEU A 116 -1.63 -8.15 2.16
N LEU A 117 -0.90 -7.78 3.21
CA LEU A 117 -0.67 -6.37 3.54
C LEU A 117 0.15 -5.68 2.45
N GLN A 118 1.22 -6.31 1.97
CA GLN A 118 2.01 -5.83 0.83
C GLN A 118 1.10 -5.61 -0.39
N GLY A 119 0.31 -6.62 -0.78
CA GLY A 119 -0.59 -6.54 -1.92
C GLY A 119 -1.62 -5.41 -1.78
N VAL A 120 -2.22 -5.24 -0.60
CA VAL A 120 -3.19 -4.17 -0.35
C VAL A 120 -2.55 -2.78 -0.41
N LEU A 121 -1.33 -2.59 0.09
CA LEU A 121 -0.61 -1.31 0.01
C LEU A 121 -0.21 -0.94 -1.44
N LEU A 122 -0.07 -1.94 -2.31
CA LEU A 122 0.14 -1.72 -3.75
C LEU A 122 -1.17 -1.42 -4.48
N LEU A 123 -2.27 -2.07 -4.10
CA LEU A 123 -3.60 -1.85 -4.70
C LEU A 123 -4.27 -0.54 -4.23
N HIS A 124 -4.01 -0.13 -2.99
CA HIS A 124 -4.60 1.05 -2.37
C HIS A 124 -3.51 1.90 -1.68
N PRO A 125 -2.75 2.71 -2.46
CA PRO A 125 -1.72 3.60 -1.94
C PRO A 125 -2.14 4.48 -0.75
N PRO A 126 -3.38 5.01 -0.66
CA PRO A 126 -3.79 5.80 0.50
C PRO A 126 -3.68 5.06 1.84
N SER A 127 -3.76 3.72 1.85
CA SER A 127 -3.55 2.91 3.07
C SER A 127 -2.14 3.01 3.65
N ARG A 128 -1.15 3.52 2.89
CA ARG A 128 0.22 3.72 3.38
C ARG A 128 0.27 4.72 4.54
N CYS A 129 -0.72 5.62 4.67
CA CYS A 129 -0.81 6.60 5.76
C CYS A 129 -0.86 5.95 7.16
N LEU A 130 -1.21 4.66 7.25
CA LEU A 130 -1.14 3.90 8.50
C LEU A 130 0.27 3.93 9.10
N PHE A 131 1.31 3.94 8.27
CA PHE A 131 2.71 3.89 8.69
C PHE A 131 3.33 5.26 9.00
N ASN A 132 2.55 6.34 8.89
CA ASN A 132 2.94 7.65 9.45
C ASN A 132 3.08 7.56 10.98
N ARG A 133 2.40 6.57 11.59
CA ARG A 133 2.43 6.33 13.04
C ARG A 133 3.60 5.42 13.38
N GLU A 134 4.45 5.89 14.29
CA GLU A 134 5.61 5.15 14.81
C GLU A 134 5.25 3.75 15.31
N ILE A 135 4.10 3.57 15.96
CA ILE A 135 3.67 2.25 16.46
C ILE A 135 3.52 1.21 15.35
N HIS A 136 2.94 1.58 14.20
CA HIS A 136 2.79 0.66 13.08
C HIS A 136 4.10 0.46 12.31
N MET A 137 4.98 1.47 12.29
CA MET A 137 6.31 1.34 11.71
C MET A 137 7.19 0.39 12.54
N ASN A 138 7.21 0.57 13.86
CA ASN A 138 7.92 -0.31 14.78
C ASN A 138 7.41 -1.75 14.69
N LEU A 139 6.11 -1.97 14.48
CA LEU A 139 5.56 -3.31 14.24
C LEU A 139 6.26 -4.03 13.07
N LEU A 140 6.57 -3.33 11.97
CA LEU A 140 7.32 -3.91 10.85
C LEU A 140 8.80 -4.11 11.18
N LEU A 141 9.41 -3.21 11.94
CA LEU A 141 10.81 -3.30 12.37
C LEU A 141 11.04 -4.44 13.36
N ASP A 142 10.11 -4.67 14.29
CA ASP A 142 10.15 -5.79 15.25
C ASP A 142 10.14 -7.16 14.55
N LEU A 143 9.47 -7.26 13.40
CA LEU A 143 9.47 -8.46 12.57
C LEU A 143 10.83 -8.72 11.87
N LEU A 144 11.74 -7.74 11.86
CA LEU A 144 13.10 -7.88 11.35
C LEU A 144 14.09 -8.41 12.38
N ASP A 145 13.68 -8.61 13.64
CA ASP A 145 14.56 -9.18 14.67
C ASP A 145 15.14 -10.53 14.20
N SER A 146 16.43 -10.73 14.46
CA SER A 146 17.18 -11.97 14.25
C SER A 146 16.53 -13.24 14.80
N PHE A 147 15.67 -13.13 15.82
CA PHE A 147 14.93 -14.27 16.37
C PHE A 147 13.77 -14.74 15.47
N ASN A 148 13.30 -13.89 14.56
CA ASN A 148 12.22 -14.25 13.64
C ASN A 148 12.73 -15.13 12.48
N PRO A 149 11.90 -16.03 11.95
CA PRO A 149 12.28 -16.85 10.80
C PRO A 149 12.63 -16.00 9.56
N PRO A 150 13.58 -16.44 8.72
CA PRO A 150 13.96 -15.73 7.49
C PRO A 150 12.79 -15.38 6.56
N ALA A 151 11.77 -16.24 6.49
CA ALA A 151 10.58 -15.98 5.68
C ALA A 151 9.77 -14.78 6.20
N VAL A 152 9.68 -14.59 7.53
CA VAL A 152 9.02 -13.44 8.15
C VAL A 152 9.82 -12.17 7.88
N GLN A 153 11.14 -12.22 8.10
CA GLN A 153 12.04 -11.08 7.84
C GLN A 153 11.99 -10.64 6.37
N SER A 154 12.14 -11.58 5.43
CA SER A 154 12.07 -11.31 3.99
C SER A 154 10.74 -10.65 3.60
N GLN A 155 9.62 -11.16 4.10
CA GLN A 155 8.31 -10.60 3.79
C GLN A 155 8.08 -9.23 4.46
N ALA A 156 8.59 -9.02 5.67
CA ALA A 156 8.51 -7.73 6.36
C ALA A 156 9.30 -6.64 5.62
N VAL A 157 10.48 -6.96 5.07
CA VAL A 157 11.24 -6.04 4.20
C VAL A 157 10.42 -5.64 2.96
N LEU A 158 9.70 -6.58 2.35
CA LEU A 158 8.84 -6.27 1.20
C LEU A 158 7.65 -5.36 1.56
N VAL A 159 7.05 -5.55 2.75
CA VAL A 159 6.01 -4.65 3.25
C VAL A 159 6.58 -3.27 3.56
N LEU A 160 7.80 -3.18 4.11
CA LEU A 160 8.48 -1.90 4.31
C LEU A 160 8.66 -1.16 2.99
N VAL A 161 9.16 -1.82 1.93
CA VAL A 161 9.25 -1.18 0.60
C VAL A 161 7.87 -0.67 0.15
N ALA A 162 6.82 -1.49 0.24
CA ALA A 162 5.47 -1.09 -0.17
C ALA A 162 4.88 0.06 0.67
N ALA A 163 5.23 0.14 1.95
CA ALA A 163 4.82 1.22 2.85
C ALA A 163 5.55 2.53 2.55
N LEU A 164 6.84 2.46 2.22
CA LEU A 164 7.70 3.62 1.99
C LEU A 164 7.61 4.18 0.55
N LEU A 165 7.19 3.36 -0.41
CA LEU A 165 7.12 3.72 -1.83
C LEU A 165 6.27 4.98 -2.04
N ASP A 166 6.84 5.97 -2.73
CA ASP A 166 6.23 7.27 -3.02
C ASP A 166 5.60 7.95 -1.79
N CYS A 167 6.16 7.71 -0.60
CA CYS A 167 5.64 8.26 0.66
C CYS A 167 6.78 8.79 1.54
N PRO A 168 7.29 10.00 1.25
CA PRO A 168 8.37 10.63 2.03
C PRO A 168 8.07 10.68 3.52
N ARG A 169 6.83 10.99 3.91
CA ARG A 169 6.38 10.96 5.32
C ARG A 169 6.68 9.64 6.03
N ASN A 170 6.36 8.52 5.40
CA ASN A 170 6.64 7.20 5.96
C ASN A 170 8.15 6.95 6.04
N ILE A 171 8.93 7.43 5.07
CA ILE A 171 10.41 7.34 5.11
C ILE A 171 10.94 8.12 6.31
N ARG A 172 10.41 9.31 6.60
CA ARG A 172 10.78 10.09 7.78
C ARG A 172 10.40 9.37 9.08
N THR A 173 9.20 8.81 9.17
CA THR A 173 8.81 7.99 10.34
C THR A 173 9.76 6.82 10.52
N PHE A 174 10.07 6.07 9.46
CA PHE A 174 11.03 4.96 9.48
C PHE A 174 12.41 5.38 9.99
N GLU A 175 12.95 6.50 9.53
CA GLU A 175 14.25 7.00 9.98
C GLU A 175 14.22 7.46 11.44
N ASN A 176 13.13 8.09 11.89
CA ASN A 176 12.98 8.58 13.25
C ASN A 176 12.88 7.46 14.29
N VAL A 177 12.46 6.25 13.88
CA VAL A 177 12.39 5.06 14.74
C VAL A 177 13.56 4.10 14.50
N ASP A 178 14.73 4.63 14.13
CA ASP A 178 15.97 3.86 13.93
C ASP A 178 15.88 2.76 12.85
N GLY A 179 14.98 2.91 11.87
CA GLY A 179 14.79 1.92 10.82
C GLY A 179 16.06 1.63 10.01
N LEU A 180 16.89 2.64 9.74
CA LEU A 180 18.18 2.46 9.06
C LEU A 180 19.14 1.59 9.88
N LEU A 181 19.21 1.81 11.20
CA LEU A 181 20.04 1.01 12.08
C LEU A 181 19.57 -0.45 12.09
N THR A 182 18.26 -0.67 12.19
CA THR A 182 17.64 -2.01 12.18
C THR A 182 17.97 -2.77 10.89
N VAL A 183 17.70 -2.17 9.72
CA VAL A 183 17.95 -2.83 8.42
C VAL A 183 19.44 -3.07 8.16
N THR A 184 20.31 -2.11 8.47
CA THR A 184 21.76 -2.28 8.26
C THR A 184 22.37 -3.27 9.25
N SER A 185 21.83 -3.39 10.46
CA SER A 185 22.26 -4.41 11.42
C SER A 185 21.86 -5.81 10.95
N LEU A 186 20.63 -5.97 10.43
CA LEU A 186 20.20 -7.21 9.79
C LEU A 186 21.06 -7.55 8.57
N PHE A 187 21.36 -6.58 7.70
CA PHE A 187 22.19 -6.81 6.51
C PHE A 187 23.63 -7.27 6.87
N ARG A 188 24.24 -6.65 7.87
CA ARG A 188 25.63 -6.91 8.29
C ARG A 188 25.79 -8.17 9.13
N SER A 189 24.75 -8.61 9.83
CA SER A 189 24.83 -9.80 10.67
C SER A 189 25.25 -11.02 9.84
N ARG A 190 26.20 -11.79 10.40
CA ARG A 190 26.73 -13.00 9.74
C ARG A 190 25.71 -14.12 9.71
N ASP A 191 24.80 -14.14 10.69
CA ASP A 191 23.76 -15.15 10.85
C ASP A 191 22.55 -14.91 9.94
N THR A 192 22.49 -13.75 9.26
CA THR A 192 21.40 -13.42 8.35
C THR A 192 21.40 -14.35 7.13
N ALA A 193 20.23 -14.95 6.87
CA ALA A 193 20.01 -15.82 5.74
C ALA A 193 20.27 -15.09 4.41
N LYS A 194 20.73 -15.83 3.40
CA LYS A 194 21.17 -15.26 2.11
C LYS A 194 20.06 -14.48 1.40
N ASP A 195 18.84 -15.01 1.41
CA ASP A 195 17.65 -14.39 0.82
C ASP A 195 17.27 -13.08 1.54
N VAL A 196 17.29 -13.08 2.89
CA VAL A 196 17.06 -11.88 3.70
C VAL A 196 18.13 -10.82 3.44
N ARG A 197 19.39 -11.23 3.31
CA ARG A 197 20.50 -10.32 2.98
C ARG A 197 20.32 -9.69 1.58
N MET A 198 19.82 -10.47 0.61
CA MET A 198 19.51 -9.94 -0.71
C MET A 198 18.36 -8.93 -0.65
N LYS A 199 17.30 -9.21 0.11
CA LYS A 199 16.15 -8.31 0.27
C LYS A 199 16.50 -7.02 0.99
N THR A 200 17.34 -7.09 2.03
CA THR A 200 17.84 -5.89 2.70
C THR A 200 18.74 -5.06 1.79
N LEU A 201 19.57 -5.69 0.94
CA LEU A 201 20.33 -4.97 -0.09
C LEU A 201 19.42 -4.26 -1.11
N GLU A 202 18.41 -4.95 -1.64
CA GLU A 202 17.39 -4.34 -2.53
C GLU A 202 16.70 -3.15 -1.85
N PHE A 203 16.38 -3.27 -0.55
CA PHE A 203 15.81 -2.18 0.24
C PHE A 203 16.78 -1.00 0.36
N LEU A 204 18.08 -1.23 0.58
CA LEU A 204 19.07 -0.16 0.67
C LEU A 204 19.20 0.61 -0.66
N TYR A 205 19.18 -0.11 -1.79
CA TYR A 205 19.11 0.51 -3.12
C TYR A 205 17.84 1.35 -3.26
N PHE A 206 16.68 0.79 -2.91
CA PHE A 206 15.40 1.51 -2.91
C PHE A 206 15.45 2.79 -2.05
N TYR A 207 15.99 2.72 -0.83
CA TYR A 207 16.11 3.87 0.06
C TYR A 207 16.96 4.98 -0.56
N LEU A 208 18.05 4.63 -1.24
CA LEU A 208 18.95 5.59 -1.88
C LEU A 208 18.37 6.21 -3.16
N MET A 209 17.38 5.60 -3.82
CA MET A 209 16.74 6.17 -5.00
C MET A 209 16.17 7.57 -4.72
N GLN A 210 16.22 8.48 -5.69
CA GLN A 210 15.71 9.85 -5.52
C GLN A 210 14.22 9.84 -5.15
N GLU A 211 13.85 10.67 -4.18
CA GLU A 211 12.45 10.95 -3.89
C GLU A 211 11.94 11.93 -4.95
N THR A 212 10.84 11.59 -5.61
CA THR A 212 10.17 12.52 -6.53
C THR A 212 9.15 13.32 -5.74
N PRO A 213 9.16 14.66 -5.87
CA PRO A 213 8.07 15.47 -5.33
C PRO A 213 6.76 14.98 -5.94
N ILE A 214 5.73 14.78 -5.12
CA ILE A 214 4.39 14.48 -5.62
C ILE A 214 3.89 15.76 -6.31
N MET A 215 4.22 15.94 -7.59
CA MET A 215 3.50 16.89 -8.42
C MET A 215 2.10 16.34 -8.56
N HIS A 216 1.14 16.87 -7.80
CA HIS A 216 -0.27 16.56 -7.99
C HIS A 216 -0.58 16.74 -9.47
N ALA A 217 -0.78 15.64 -10.18
CA ALA A 217 -1.36 15.65 -11.51
C ALA A 217 -2.67 16.43 -11.36
N GLY A 218 -2.69 17.62 -11.98
CA GLY A 218 -3.67 18.66 -11.68
C GLY A 218 -5.07 18.12 -11.54
N SER A 219 -5.78 18.61 -10.54
CA SER A 219 -7.23 18.47 -10.44
C SER A 219 -7.82 18.61 -11.83
N ALA A 220 -8.49 17.57 -12.31
CA ALA A 220 -9.10 17.56 -13.63
C ALA A 220 -9.87 18.88 -13.82
N PRO A 221 -9.62 19.65 -14.89
CA PRO A 221 -10.36 20.88 -15.11
C PRO A 221 -11.81 20.47 -15.32
N ASN A 222 -12.67 20.78 -14.35
CA ASN A 222 -14.12 20.72 -14.49
C ASN A 222 -14.53 21.68 -15.62
N THR A 223 -14.48 21.20 -16.86
CA THR A 223 -15.01 21.87 -18.04
C THR A 223 -16.39 21.29 -18.34
N ALA A 224 -17.35 21.58 -17.47
CA ALA A 224 -18.76 21.55 -17.82
C ALA A 224 -19.24 22.98 -18.08
N VAL A 225 -18.73 23.59 -19.15
CA VAL A 225 -19.35 24.77 -19.77
C VAL A 225 -20.18 24.27 -20.95
N LEU A 226 -21.46 24.03 -20.71
CA LEU A 226 -22.45 23.92 -21.78
C LEU A 226 -23.70 24.73 -21.40
N GLN A 227 -23.73 25.92 -22.01
CA GLN A 227 -24.89 26.65 -22.51
C GLN A 227 -26.02 27.06 -21.54
N ARG A 228 -25.94 28.36 -21.21
CA ARG A 228 -27.06 29.27 -20.93
C ARG A 228 -28.06 29.30 -22.09
N SER A 229 -29.37 29.28 -21.79
CA SER A 229 -30.39 30.15 -22.41
C SER A 229 -31.68 30.20 -21.55
N PRO A 230 -32.48 31.29 -21.60
CA PRO A 230 -33.36 31.70 -20.51
C PRO A 230 -34.87 31.56 -20.84
N SER A 231 -35.71 31.30 -19.83
CA SER A 231 -37.09 31.85 -19.76
C SER A 231 -37.75 31.62 -18.39
N LYS A 232 -38.64 32.57 -18.06
CA LYS A 232 -39.30 32.88 -16.79
C LYS A 232 -40.37 31.85 -16.37
N ILE A 233 -40.63 31.76 -15.06
CA ILE A 233 -41.90 31.56 -14.28
C ILE A 233 -41.42 31.24 -12.83
N ASP A 234 -41.40 32.17 -11.87
CA ASP A 234 -42.45 32.70 -10.97
C ASP A 234 -43.18 31.67 -10.06
N ASN A 235 -43.35 32.08 -8.79
CA ASN A 235 -43.83 31.39 -7.56
C ASN A 235 -42.86 30.39 -6.90
N GLY A 236 -42.43 30.50 -5.64
CA GLY A 236 -42.91 31.27 -4.48
C GLY A 236 -43.43 30.31 -3.40
N PHE A 237 -42.62 29.96 -2.38
CA PHE A 237 -42.93 29.97 -0.94
C PHE A 237 -41.89 29.22 -0.05
N ALA A 238 -41.42 29.93 0.99
CA ALA A 238 -40.95 29.52 2.34
C ALA A 238 -39.91 28.40 2.52
N GLY A 239 -38.88 28.49 3.39
CA GLY A 239 -38.53 29.45 4.43
C GLY A 239 -37.35 28.92 5.28
N HIS A 240 -36.74 29.80 6.09
CA HIS A 240 -35.70 29.57 7.12
C HIS A 240 -34.28 29.22 6.62
N ALA A 241 -33.17 29.78 7.09
CA ALA A 241 -32.88 30.79 8.11
C ALA A 241 -31.53 31.45 7.77
N ARG A 242 -31.36 32.72 8.11
CA ARG A 242 -30.10 33.47 8.00
C ARG A 242 -29.36 33.46 9.34
N THR A 243 -28.07 33.12 9.34
CA THR A 243 -27.05 33.68 10.26
C THR A 243 -25.65 33.60 9.63
N HIS A 244 -24.98 34.77 9.51
CA HIS A 244 -23.52 35.05 9.45
C HIS A 244 -22.64 34.22 8.48
N SER A 245 -21.99 34.70 7.40
CA SER A 245 -21.14 35.88 7.11
C SER A 245 -19.83 36.00 7.93
N GLY A 246 -18.70 35.76 7.24
CA GLY A 246 -17.29 35.91 7.66
C GLY A 246 -16.71 34.60 8.20
N ASP A 247 -15.81 33.88 7.54
CA ASP A 247 -14.55 34.34 6.97
C ASP A 247 -14.11 33.40 5.82
N SER A 248 -13.71 34.00 4.70
CA SER A 248 -13.11 33.30 3.56
C SER A 248 -11.62 33.18 3.80
N GLY A 249 -11.22 32.28 4.70
CA GLY A 249 -9.87 31.74 4.76
C GLY A 249 -9.73 30.69 3.66
N GLY A 250 -9.15 31.09 2.53
CA GLY A 250 -8.83 30.16 1.45
C GLY A 250 -8.02 28.99 1.98
N ASP A 251 -8.51 27.79 1.75
CA ASP A 251 -7.81 26.52 1.93
C ASP A 251 -6.64 26.49 0.91
N MET A 252 -5.57 27.23 1.24
CA MET A 252 -4.24 26.97 0.70
C MET A 252 -3.75 25.71 1.40
N MET A 253 -4.16 24.54 0.91
CA MET A 253 -3.49 23.29 1.28
C MET A 253 -2.04 23.35 0.77
N ASP A 254 -1.15 23.71 1.70
CA ASP A 254 0.14 23.08 2.00
C ASP A 254 0.98 22.49 0.86
N VAL A 255 1.22 23.27 -0.20
CA VAL A 255 2.31 22.96 -1.15
C VAL A 255 3.68 23.01 -0.45
N ASP A 256 3.77 23.75 0.68
CA ASP A 256 4.97 23.94 1.48
C ASP A 256 5.34 22.76 2.40
N GLU A 257 4.39 21.94 2.87
CA GLU A 257 4.69 20.79 3.75
C GLU A 257 5.32 19.63 2.98
N ASP A 258 4.82 19.32 1.77
CA ASP A 258 5.27 18.17 0.98
C ASP A 258 6.70 18.34 0.43
N GLU A 259 7.12 19.55 0.03
CA GLU A 259 8.52 19.81 -0.36
C GLU A 259 9.49 19.65 0.82
N ARG A 260 9.05 19.92 2.06
CA ARG A 260 9.88 19.81 3.27
C ARG A 260 10.10 18.37 3.72
N GLU A 261 9.29 17.42 3.25
CA GLU A 261 9.43 16.02 3.63
C GLU A 261 10.38 15.22 2.73
N THR A 262 10.67 15.72 1.52
CA THR A 262 11.55 15.04 0.57
C THR A 262 13.03 15.22 0.93
N ARG A 263 13.85 14.19 0.72
CA ARG A 263 15.32 14.28 0.84
C ARG A 263 16.04 13.87 -0.44
N THR A 264 17.13 14.58 -0.68
CA THR A 264 18.05 14.30 -1.79
C THR A 264 18.79 12.97 -1.58
N MET A 265 19.30 12.39 -2.67
CA MET A 265 20.12 11.18 -2.60
C MET A 265 21.35 11.40 -1.70
N SER A 266 21.99 12.57 -1.78
CA SER A 266 23.18 12.88 -0.96
C SER A 266 22.87 12.94 0.55
N GLU A 267 21.70 13.47 0.93
CA GLU A 267 21.27 13.47 2.33
C GLU A 267 21.03 12.05 2.83
N LYS A 268 20.37 11.21 2.03
CA LYS A 268 20.12 9.80 2.36
C LYS A 268 21.41 8.99 2.43
N GLN A 269 22.35 9.23 1.51
CA GLN A 269 23.70 8.67 1.56
C GLN A 269 24.40 9.04 2.87
N ARG A 270 24.34 10.30 3.30
CA ARG A 270 24.95 10.75 4.56
C ARG A 270 24.33 10.05 5.78
N MET A 271 23.01 9.85 5.78
CA MET A 271 22.33 9.15 6.88
C MET A 271 22.68 7.67 6.92
N LEU A 272 22.61 6.99 5.77
CA LEU A 272 22.99 5.58 5.68
C LEU A 272 24.48 5.38 6.01
N GLY A 273 25.33 6.36 5.68
CA GLY A 273 26.76 6.39 5.99
C GLY A 273 27.09 6.37 7.49
N GLN A 274 26.13 6.71 8.37
CA GLN A 274 26.30 6.57 9.82
C GLN A 274 26.32 5.11 10.26
N TYR A 275 25.74 4.21 9.46
CA TYR A 275 25.57 2.80 9.78
C TYR A 275 26.31 1.87 8.81
N LEU A 276 26.76 2.34 7.66
CA LEU A 276 27.45 1.53 6.66
C LEU A 276 28.65 2.30 6.08
N ASN A 277 29.82 1.67 6.01
CA ASN A 277 31.05 2.36 5.56
C ASN A 277 31.14 2.46 4.02
N ASN A 278 30.56 1.51 3.30
CA ASN A 278 30.70 1.37 1.84
C ASN A 278 29.49 1.92 1.06
N VAL A 279 28.81 2.96 1.57
CA VAL A 279 27.62 3.50 0.90
C VAL A 279 27.98 4.14 -0.45
N ALA A 280 29.20 4.66 -0.60
CA ALA A 280 29.67 5.22 -1.86
C ALA A 280 29.68 4.18 -3.00
N GLU A 281 30.04 2.92 -2.72
CA GLU A 281 30.00 1.82 -3.70
C GLU A 281 28.55 1.53 -4.11
N LEU A 282 27.61 1.47 -3.16
CA LEU A 282 26.18 1.28 -3.46
C LEU A 282 25.61 2.43 -4.33
N VAL A 283 26.02 3.67 -4.06
CA VAL A 283 25.59 4.83 -4.85
C VAL A 283 26.16 4.76 -6.26
N GLN A 284 27.45 4.46 -6.39
CA GLN A 284 28.10 4.29 -7.69
C GLN A 284 27.44 3.16 -8.50
N ASP A 285 27.21 2.00 -7.88
CA ASP A 285 26.52 0.88 -8.52
C ASP A 285 25.12 1.28 -9.02
N LEU A 286 24.39 2.10 -8.25
CA LEU A 286 23.06 2.60 -8.63
C LEU A 286 23.11 3.57 -9.82
N GLU A 287 24.09 4.47 -9.85
CA GLU A 287 24.32 5.42 -10.94
C GLU A 287 24.74 4.72 -12.24
N GLU A 288 25.64 3.73 -12.14
CA GLU A 288 26.10 2.93 -13.28
C GLU A 288 25.01 1.99 -13.82
N SER A 289 24.16 1.45 -12.94
CA SER A 289 23.12 0.49 -13.31
C SER A 289 21.84 1.12 -13.85
N ALA A 290 21.68 2.45 -13.72
CA ALA A 290 20.46 3.24 -13.96
C ALA A 290 19.30 2.51 -14.69
N PRO A 291 18.49 1.69 -13.99
CA PRO A 291 17.42 0.92 -14.63
C PRO A 291 16.20 1.78 -15.00
N PHE A 292 16.16 3.03 -14.52
CA PHE A 292 15.06 4.00 -14.74
C PHE A 292 15.55 5.38 -15.20
N GLY A 293 16.77 5.49 -15.72
CA GLY A 293 17.26 6.74 -16.29
C GLY A 293 16.33 7.20 -17.43
N VAL A 294 15.70 8.37 -17.27
CA VAL A 294 15.04 9.07 -18.38
C VAL A 294 16.10 9.22 -19.47
N PRO A 295 15.83 8.80 -20.72
CA PRO A 295 16.80 9.00 -21.80
C PRO A 295 17.09 10.50 -21.88
N GLN A 296 18.36 10.87 -21.72
CA GLN A 296 18.81 12.23 -21.99
C GLN A 296 18.45 12.53 -23.45
N ALA A 297 17.53 13.48 -23.63
CA ALA A 297 17.19 14.06 -24.92
C ALA A 297 18.08 15.28 -25.18
#